data_AF-A0A963GGM2-F1
#
_entry.id   AF-A0A963GGM2-F1
#
_cell.length_a   1.000
_cell.length_b   1.000
_cell.length_c   1.000
_cell.angle_alpha   90.00
_cell.angle_beta   90.00
_cell.angle_gamma   90.00
#
_symmetry.space_group_name_H-M   'P 1'
#
loop_
_entity.id
_entity.type
_entity.pdbx_description
1 polymer ?
#
loop_
_entity_poly.entity_id
_entity_poly.type
_entity_poly.pdbx_seq_one_letter_code
_entity_poly.pdbx_strand_id
1 'polypeptide(L)'
;QRIWREDGKYRIEAVCKAQGSTVSSTGLFSGDFSGAYSGNIVSRFEPPLNGMSESRMKISARHLGACKAGQKPGDSTLSMPGMGNIDLDKLIKGMPRMPSAQ
;
A
#
# COMPACT_ATOMS: atom_id res chain seq x y z
N GLN A 1 0.24 4.17 15.57
CA GLN A 1 0.63 5.07 14.46
C GLN A 1 0.38 6.51 14.87
N ARG A 2 1.20 7.45 14.40
CA ARG A 2 1.08 8.89 14.64
C ARG A 2 1.01 9.60 13.29
N ILE A 3 0.16 10.61 13.19
CA ILE A 3 -0.06 11.38 11.97
C ILE A 3 -0.08 12.85 12.34
N TRP A 4 0.69 13.67 11.63
CA TRP A 4 0.68 15.11 11.80
C TRP A 4 1.06 15.81 10.49
N ARG A 5 0.88 17.13 10.48
CA ARG A 5 1.24 17.98 9.35
C ARG A 5 2.52 18.73 9.66
N GLU A 6 3.46 18.73 8.71
CA GLU A 6 4.76 19.39 8.79
C GLU A 6 5.10 19.93 7.39
N ASP A 7 5.38 21.22 7.28
CA ASP A 7 5.71 21.90 6.00
C ASP A 7 4.72 21.63 4.86
N GLY A 8 3.42 21.64 5.18
CA GLY A 8 2.35 21.38 4.21
C GLY A 8 2.21 19.91 3.79
N LYS A 9 3.04 19.01 4.33
CA LYS A 9 3.01 17.56 4.09
C LYS A 9 2.41 16.83 5.28
N TYR A 10 1.85 15.65 5.04
CA TYR A 10 1.45 14.73 6.11
C TYR A 10 2.58 13.77 6.39
N ARG A 11 3.05 13.77 7.64
CA ARG A 11 4.00 12.79 8.14
C ARG A 11 3.25 11.72 8.91
N ILE A 12 3.54 10.47 8.57
CA ILE A 12 2.95 9.28 9.19
C ILE A 12 4.09 8.44 9.74
N GLU A 13 4.02 8.10 11.02
CA GLU A 13 4.95 7.17 11.64
C GLU A 13 4.19 6.00 12.25
N ALA A 14 4.64 4.79 11.93
CA ALA A 14 4.02 3.57 12.39
C ALA A 14 5.09 2.53 12.73
N VAL A 15 4.87 1.82 13.84
CA VAL A 15 5.61 0.62 14.20
C VAL A 15 4.61 -0.53 14.25
N CYS A 16 4.90 -1.61 13.55
CA CYS A 16 4.08 -2.83 13.56
C CYS A 16 4.95 -4.08 13.60
N LYS A 17 4.35 -5.24 13.85
CA LYS A 17 5.03 -6.54 13.75
C LYS A 17 4.54 -7.28 12.50
N ALA A 18 5.47 -7.82 11.72
CA ALA A 18 5.18 -8.61 10.54
C ALA A 18 6.16 -9.77 10.43
N GLN A 19 5.66 -11.02 10.37
CA GLN A 19 6.48 -12.23 10.18
C GLN A 19 7.70 -12.30 11.13
N GLY A 20 7.49 -12.00 12.41
CA GLY A 20 8.56 -12.01 13.43
C GLY A 20 9.49 -10.78 13.42
N SER A 21 9.37 -9.90 12.42
CA SER A 21 10.11 -8.63 12.34
C SER A 21 9.33 -7.47 12.92
N THR A 22 10.03 -6.56 13.61
CA THR A 22 9.51 -5.23 13.94
C THR A 22 9.76 -4.31 12.75
N VAL A 23 8.68 -3.72 12.24
CA VAL A 23 8.71 -2.82 11.09
C VAL A 23 8.48 -1.39 11.55
N SER A 24 9.48 -0.54 11.38
CA SER A 24 9.39 0.90 11.67
C SER A 24 9.29 1.68 10.37
N SER A 25 8.16 2.35 10.15
CA SER A 25 7.83 3.04 8.91
C SER A 25 7.66 4.55 9.12
N THR A 26 8.24 5.33 8.21
CA THR A 26 8.01 6.78 8.08
C THR A 26 7.48 7.07 6.68
N GLY A 27 6.28 7.65 6.62
CA GLY A 27 5.63 8.10 5.40
C GLY A 27 5.58 9.62 5.32
N LEU A 28 5.83 10.17 4.14
CA LEU A 28 5.66 11.59 3.82
C LEU A 28 4.75 11.71 2.61
N PHE A 29 3.60 12.38 2.79
CA PHE A 29 2.58 12.54 1.77
C PHE A 29 2.28 14.01 1.50
N SER A 30 1.97 14.33 0.25
CA SER A 30 1.63 15.69 -0.20
C SER A 30 0.60 15.67 -1.31
N GLY A 31 -0.12 16.77 -1.48
CA GLY A 31 -1.15 16.93 -2.49
C GLY A 31 -2.56 16.98 -1.90
N ASP A 32 -3.55 16.81 -2.77
CA ASP A 32 -4.96 16.79 -2.41
C ASP A 32 -5.45 15.34 -2.35
N PHE A 33 -5.83 14.89 -1.17
CA PHE A 33 -6.33 13.52 -0.95
C PHE A 33 -7.69 13.26 -1.59
N SER A 34 -8.41 14.31 -2.05
CA SER A 34 -9.64 14.16 -2.82
C SER A 34 -9.40 14.07 -4.34
N GLY A 35 -8.22 14.47 -4.82
CA GLY A 35 -7.92 14.64 -6.23
C GLY A 35 -6.64 13.94 -6.68
N ALA A 36 -5.49 14.44 -6.25
CA ALA A 36 -4.21 13.86 -6.60
C ALA A 36 -3.20 14.05 -5.46
N TYR A 37 -2.62 12.95 -5.01
CA TYR A 37 -1.62 12.95 -3.96
C TYR A 37 -0.48 12.00 -4.28
N SER A 38 0.67 12.28 -3.69
CA SER A 38 1.85 11.44 -3.77
C SER A 38 2.44 11.23 -2.38
N GLY A 39 3.20 10.17 -2.23
CA GLY A 39 3.92 9.92 -0.99
C GLY A 39 5.10 9.00 -1.16
N ASN A 40 6.00 9.05 -0.17
CA ASN A 40 7.10 8.12 -0.04
C ASN A 40 7.03 7.49 1.35
N ILE A 41 7.26 6.18 1.41
CA ILE A 41 7.35 5.43 2.66
C ILE A 41 8.72 4.76 2.72
N VAL A 42 9.41 4.94 3.84
CA VAL A 42 10.63 4.20 4.17
C VAL A 42 10.32 3.33 5.37
N SER A 43 10.57 2.03 5.24
CA SER A 43 10.33 1.03 6.27
C SER A 43 11.62 0.30 6.59
N ARG A 44 11.95 0.15 7.87
CA ARG A 44 13.08 -0.68 8.35
C ARG A 44 12.56 -1.91 9.10
N PHE A 45 13.25 -3.03 8.91
CA PHE A 45 12.86 -4.35 9.41
C PHE A 45 13.92 -4.89 10.37
N GLU A 46 13.52 -5.24 11.59
CA GLU A 46 14.41 -5.78 12.63
C GLU A 46 13.77 -7.00 13.34
N PRO A 47 14.31 -8.23 13.16
CA PRO A 47 15.38 -8.61 12.22
C PRO A 47 14.97 -8.43 10.74
N PRO A 48 15.92 -8.45 9.79
CA PRO A 48 15.61 -8.33 8.36
C PRO A 48 14.55 -9.33 7.92
N LEU A 49 13.52 -8.84 7.23
CA LEU A 49 12.42 -9.65 6.74
C LEU A 49 12.76 -10.19 5.35
N ASN A 50 12.82 -11.52 5.19
CA ASN A 50 13.20 -12.16 3.92
C ASN A 50 14.54 -11.63 3.36
N GLY A 51 15.51 -11.36 4.24
CA GLY A 51 16.82 -10.80 3.88
C GLY A 51 16.84 -9.30 3.60
N MET A 52 15.70 -8.60 3.71
CA MET A 52 15.57 -7.17 3.47
C MET A 52 15.50 -6.40 4.79
N SER A 53 16.45 -5.48 5.01
CA SER A 53 16.49 -4.62 6.20
C SER A 53 15.78 -3.27 6.00
N GLU A 54 15.61 -2.83 4.75
CA GLU A 54 14.92 -1.59 4.41
C GLU A 54 14.12 -1.74 3.11
N SER A 55 12.94 -1.13 3.06
CA SER A 55 12.13 -0.96 1.85
C SER A 55 11.77 0.50 1.65
N ARG A 56 11.73 0.93 0.38
CA ARG A 56 11.31 2.26 -0.04
C ARG A 56 10.19 2.14 -1.06
N MET A 57 9.05 2.74 -0.75
CA MET A 57 7.88 2.73 -1.61
C MET A 57 7.51 4.16 -2.02
N LYS A 58 7.21 4.35 -3.30
CA LYS A 58 6.61 5.60 -3.81
C LYS A 58 5.16 5.33 -4.20
N ILE A 59 4.28 6.23 -3.80
CA ILE A 59 2.85 6.17 -4.09
C ILE A 59 2.49 7.40 -4.92
N SER A 60 1.73 7.17 -5.98
CA SER A 60 1.10 8.22 -6.79
C SER A 60 -0.36 7.86 -6.98
N ALA A 61 -1.26 8.75 -6.62
CA ALA A 61 -2.69 8.54 -6.72
C ALA A 61 -3.35 9.72 -7.41
N ARG A 62 -4.37 9.40 -8.23
CA ARG A 62 -5.17 10.38 -8.96
C ARG A 62 -6.62 9.91 -9.05
N HIS A 63 -7.55 10.83 -8.87
CA HIS A 63 -8.96 10.64 -9.17
C HIS A 63 -9.14 10.65 -10.68
N LEU A 64 -9.54 9.51 -11.24
CA LEU A 64 -9.69 9.34 -12.68
C LEU A 64 -11.06 9.82 -13.21
N GLY A 65 -11.93 10.30 -12.33
CA GLY A 65 -13.33 10.59 -12.61
C GLY A 65 -14.26 9.63 -11.88
N ALA A 66 -15.56 9.74 -12.16
CA ALA A 66 -16.55 8.84 -11.59
C ALA A 66 -16.25 7.37 -11.93
N CYS A 67 -16.65 6.47 -11.02
CA CYS A 67 -16.61 5.03 -11.25
C CYS A 67 -17.36 4.68 -12.56
N LYS A 68 -16.79 3.77 -13.35
CA LYS A 68 -17.48 3.25 -14.54
C LYS A 68 -18.72 2.48 -14.13
N ALA A 69 -19.71 2.38 -15.02
CA ALA A 69 -20.91 1.59 -14.78
C ALA A 69 -20.56 0.17 -14.32
N GLY A 70 -21.11 -0.24 -13.18
CA GLY A 70 -20.84 -1.54 -12.56
C GLY A 70 -19.65 -1.60 -11.60
N GLN A 71 -18.78 -0.59 -11.54
CA GLN A 71 -17.73 -0.51 -10.52
C GLN A 71 -18.32 -0.07 -9.17
N LYS A 72 -17.99 -0.81 -8.11
CA LYS A 72 -18.41 -0.54 -6.74
C LYS A 72 -17.23 -0.04 -5.88
N PRO A 73 -17.48 0.75 -4.83
CA PRO A 73 -16.46 1.08 -3.85
C PRO A 73 -15.79 -0.20 -3.30
N GLY A 74 -14.46 -0.26 -3.36
CA GLY A 74 -13.67 -1.42 -2.96
C GLY A 74 -13.23 -2.31 -4.12
N ASP A 75 -13.83 -2.19 -5.31
CA ASP A 75 -13.38 -2.92 -6.49
C ASP A 75 -11.92 -2.56 -6.79
N SER A 76 -11.07 -3.59 -6.83
CA SER A 76 -9.64 -3.44 -7.04
C SER A 76 -9.24 -4.22 -8.29
N THR A 77 -8.55 -3.54 -9.21
CA THR A 77 -8.05 -4.16 -10.43
C THR A 77 -6.53 -4.09 -10.43
N LEU A 78 -5.88 -5.24 -10.61
CA LEU A 78 -4.43 -5.30 -10.81
C LEU A 78 -4.15 -5.30 -12.31
N SER A 79 -3.45 -4.27 -12.79
CA SER A 79 -2.97 -4.21 -14.16
C SER A 79 -1.54 -4.74 -14.22
N MET A 80 -1.34 -5.88 -14.88
CA MET A 80 -0.01 -6.44 -15.11
C MET A 80 0.40 -6.29 -16.59
N PRO A 81 1.64 -5.87 -16.90
CA PRO A 81 2.12 -5.85 -18.28
C PRO A 81 1.96 -7.22 -18.94
N GLY A 82 1.33 -7.26 -20.13
CA GLY A 82 1.11 -8.49 -20.89
C GLY A 82 -0.01 -9.41 -20.40
N MET A 83 -0.63 -9.13 -19.24
CA MET A 83 -1.68 -9.98 -18.64
C MET A 83 -3.04 -9.28 -18.50
N GLY A 84 -3.13 -8.02 -18.96
CA GLY A 84 -4.35 -7.23 -18.88
C GLY A 84 -4.72 -6.86 -17.44
N ASN A 85 -6.01 -6.55 -17.26
CA ASN A 85 -6.58 -6.14 -15.98
C ASN A 85 -7.21 -7.36 -15.29
N ILE A 86 -6.76 -7.67 -14.09
CA ILE A 86 -7.23 -8.79 -13.28
C ILE A 86 -8.05 -8.25 -12.10
N ASP A 87 -9.24 -8.81 -11.91
CA ASP A 87 -10.07 -8.57 -10.73
C ASP A 87 -9.41 -9.24 -9.51
N LEU A 88 -8.94 -8.41 -8.56
CA LEU A 88 -8.23 -8.89 -7.38
C LEU A 88 -9.14 -9.71 -6.46
N ASP A 89 -10.43 -9.39 -6.39
CA ASP A 89 -11.35 -10.03 -5.46
C ASP A 89 -11.68 -11.46 -5.95
N LYS A 90 -11.86 -11.64 -7.26
CA LYS A 90 -11.96 -12.97 -7.88
C LYS A 90 -10.68 -13.79 -7.73
N LEU A 91 -9.52 -13.15 -7.89
CA LEU A 91 -8.24 -13.81 -7.73
C LEU A 91 -8.05 -14.33 -6.30
N ILE A 92 -8.29 -13.49 -5.29
CA ILE A 92 -8.14 -13.86 -3.87
C ILE A 92 -9.13 -14.96 -3.48
N LYS A 93 -10.40 -14.87 -3.93
CA LYS A 93 -11.41 -15.91 -3.67
C LYS A 93 -11.07 -17.25 -4.33
N GLY A 94 -10.39 -17.22 -5.48
CA GLY A 94 -9.97 -18.42 -6.21
C GLY A 94 -8.66 -19.03 -5.73
N MET A 95 -7.87 -18.31 -4.92
CA MET A 95 -6.63 -18.86 -4.36
C MET A 95 -6.96 -19.85 -3.23
N PRO A 96 -6.43 -21.09 -3.28
CA PRO A 96 -6.49 -21.97 -2.12
C PRO A 96 -5.84 -21.25 -0.94
N ARG A 97 -6.49 -21.26 0.23
CA ARG A 97 -5.90 -20.72 1.46
C ARG A 97 -4.51 -21.32 1.62
N MET A 98 -3.47 -20.50 1.49
CA MET A 98 -2.13 -20.94 1.87
C MET A 98 -2.21 -21.36 3.34
N PRO A 99 -1.86 -22.61 3.70
CA PRO A 99 -1.72 -22.96 5.09
C PRO A 99 -0.69 -22.00 5.66
N SER A 100 -1.06 -21.33 6.75
CA SER A 100 -0.14 -20.52 7.55
C SER A 100 1.12 -21.34 7.79
N ALA A 101 2.26 -20.88 7.28
CA ALA A 101 3.55 -21.41 7.72
C ALA A 101 3.62 -21.13 9.24
N GLN A 102 3.50 -22.22 10.00
CA GLN A 102 3.71 -22.27 11.45
C GLN A 102 5.15 -21.89 11.78
#